data_AF-A0A916TNV6-F1
#
_entry.id   AF-A0A916TNV6-F1
#
_cell.length_a   1.000
_cell.length_b   1.000
_cell.length_c   1.000
_cell.angle_alpha   90.00
_cell.angle_beta   90.00
_cell.angle_gamma   90.00
#
_symmetry.space_group_name_H-M   'P 1'
#
loop_
_entity.id
_entity.type
_entity.pdbx_description
1 polymer ?
#
loop_
_entity_poly.entity_id
_entity_poly.type
_entity_poly.pdbx_seq_one_letter_code
_entity_poly.pdbx_strand_id
1 'polypeptide(L)'
;MKCSRGAVSPMVALMLVPILGTTALAVDAGYWYYVQRSMQNAADSAAIAAASTGDDDYVQLAKGTTASYGFVDGENNITVGASRVTCPSGTGTCTQVAISYISPLFFSPIVQFTGDSNGGTGQGVAALAVAGDSNGGASHEFCIVALSSTPGDGILANGVPHANLNGCDIFSNSAIQCTGHNLNAGSAIAVGTSDVCGVEQIEGAEPLEDPYEDRGDNIPADPCGGTPANYPQAFASGNTSDTLSPTNKIAGSYGWAGNKIFCGDVVLTGDVNISNVTLVIMNGRLITNSHKLTANSSTLVFSGDNNPLYHHYPTDHVNSNKNVGGSTIEVAAPTSGDWSGVAIYQDPSLTTNVDVQESGNTPAYNLSGLFYAPNADVAFWGVVNKAGTGYNCFVLVAGTVDIRGTGQIYANATDQCDDAGLDVPTDGTGAGGPKWLVK
;
A
#
# COMPACT_ATOMS: atom_id res chain seq x y z
N MET A 1 50.68 46.23 -60.73
CA MET A 1 49.69 45.64 -59.81
C MET A 1 50.40 45.31 -58.50
N LYS A 2 50.13 46.07 -57.42
CA LYS A 2 50.70 45.80 -56.08
C LYS A 2 49.85 44.72 -55.41
N CYS A 3 50.45 43.58 -55.07
CA CYS A 3 49.81 42.48 -54.36
C CYS A 3 49.44 42.89 -52.92
N SER A 4 48.18 43.23 -52.69
CA SER A 4 47.59 43.42 -51.36
C SER A 4 47.15 42.08 -50.76
N ARG A 5 48.10 41.15 -50.51
CA ARG A 5 47.81 39.83 -49.91
C ARG A 5 48.43 39.61 -48.51
N GLY A 6 49.01 40.64 -47.90
CA GLY A 6 49.63 40.56 -46.56
C GLY A 6 48.80 41.12 -45.39
N ALA A 7 47.71 41.85 -45.65
CA ALA A 7 46.96 42.57 -44.60
C ALA A 7 46.07 41.68 -43.72
N VAL A 8 45.79 40.44 -44.15
CA VAL A 8 44.88 39.52 -43.44
C VAL A 8 45.60 38.74 -42.34
N SER A 9 46.90 38.47 -42.49
CA SER A 9 47.70 37.74 -41.49
C SER A 9 47.70 38.38 -40.09
N PRO A 10 47.91 39.71 -39.92
CA PRO A 10 47.85 40.31 -38.59
C PRO A 10 46.43 40.31 -37.99
N MET A 11 45.37 40.42 -38.82
CA MET A 11 43.99 40.32 -38.34
C MET A 11 43.62 38.91 -37.87
N VAL A 12 44.03 37.88 -38.63
CA VAL A 12 43.80 36.48 -38.25
C VAL A 12 44.62 36.12 -36.99
N ALA A 13 45.86 36.61 -36.88
CA ALA A 13 46.68 36.40 -35.69
C ALA A 13 46.05 37.02 -34.43
N LEU A 14 45.46 38.22 -34.55
CA LEU A 14 44.74 38.87 -33.45
C LEU A 14 43.41 38.17 -33.11
N MET A 15 42.71 37.59 -34.10
CA MET A 15 41.48 36.83 -33.87
C MET A 15 41.72 35.40 -33.33
N LEU A 16 42.92 34.84 -33.53
CA LEU A 16 43.26 33.53 -32.99
C LEU A 16 43.24 33.51 -31.45
N VAL A 17 43.65 34.61 -30.81
CA VAL A 17 43.70 34.74 -29.35
C VAL A 17 42.32 34.55 -28.69
N PRO A 18 41.26 35.30 -29.07
CA PRO A 18 39.93 35.09 -28.49
C PRO A 18 39.31 33.74 -28.91
N ILE A 19 39.61 33.21 -30.10
CA ILE A 19 39.10 31.89 -30.52
C ILE A 19 39.69 30.79 -29.64
N LEU A 20 41.01 30.77 -29.44
CA LEU A 20 41.67 29.79 -28.58
C LEU A 20 41.25 29.94 -27.12
N GLY A 21 41.11 31.17 -26.65
CA GLY A 21 40.64 31.47 -25.30
C GLY A 21 39.23 30.98 -25.02
N THR A 22 38.30 31.20 -25.96
CA THR A 22 36.92 30.72 -25.82
C THR A 22 36.81 29.20 -25.96
N THR A 23 37.60 28.57 -26.83
CA THR A 23 37.63 27.10 -26.94
C THR A 23 38.21 26.44 -25.70
N ALA A 24 39.27 27.04 -25.12
CA ALA A 24 39.88 26.56 -23.88
C ALA A 24 38.89 26.62 -22.72
N LEU A 25 38.17 27.74 -22.58
CA LEU A 25 37.13 27.89 -21.57
C LEU A 25 35.94 26.94 -21.82
N ALA A 26 35.54 26.74 -23.08
CA ALA A 26 34.42 25.86 -23.42
C ALA A 26 34.69 24.39 -23.08
N VAL A 27 35.93 23.92 -23.27
CA VAL A 27 36.33 22.55 -22.90
C VAL A 27 36.34 22.40 -21.38
N ASP A 28 36.97 23.32 -20.66
CA ASP A 28 37.03 23.28 -19.19
C ASP A 28 35.63 23.39 -18.57
N ALA A 29 34.78 24.29 -19.07
CA ALA A 29 33.39 24.41 -18.64
C ALA A 29 32.57 23.16 -18.97
N GLY A 30 32.75 22.56 -20.15
CA GLY A 30 32.11 21.31 -20.52
C GLY A 30 32.47 20.16 -19.56
N TYR A 31 33.73 20.11 -19.13
CA TYR A 31 34.17 19.16 -18.11
C TYR A 31 33.51 19.43 -16.75
N TRP A 32 33.42 20.69 -16.31
CA TRP A 32 32.74 21.03 -15.05
C TRP A 32 31.28 20.62 -15.04
N TYR A 33 30.53 20.87 -16.13
CA TYR A 33 29.14 20.43 -16.25
C TYR A 33 28.99 18.91 -16.26
N TYR A 34 29.90 18.20 -16.92
CA TYR A 34 29.91 16.74 -16.93
C TYR A 34 30.13 16.18 -15.52
N VAL A 35 31.15 16.67 -14.81
CA VAL A 35 31.44 16.25 -13.43
C VAL A 35 30.31 16.66 -12.49
N GLN A 36 29.74 17.86 -12.65
CA GLN A 36 28.59 18.29 -11.85
C GLN A 36 27.42 17.34 -11.98
N ARG A 37 27.04 16.93 -13.20
CA ARG A 37 25.95 15.97 -13.40
C ARG A 37 26.25 14.60 -12.78
N SER A 38 27.48 14.14 -12.90
CA SER A 38 27.92 12.89 -12.26
C SER A 38 27.85 12.99 -10.73
N MET A 39 28.23 14.14 -10.16
CA MET A 39 28.15 14.40 -8.72
C MET A 39 26.70 14.52 -8.25
N GLN A 40 25.79 15.11 -9.04
CA GLN A 40 24.38 15.17 -8.68
C GLN A 40 23.76 13.77 -8.59
N ASN A 41 24.03 12.89 -9.57
CA ASN A 41 23.57 11.50 -9.49
C ASN A 41 24.10 10.77 -8.23
N ALA A 42 25.36 11.03 -7.85
CA ALA A 42 25.95 10.45 -6.66
C ALA A 42 25.35 11.04 -5.38
N ALA A 43 25.10 12.35 -5.34
CA ALA A 43 24.49 13.05 -4.23
C ALA A 43 23.04 12.60 -4.01
N ASP A 44 22.24 12.45 -5.08
CA ASP A 44 20.86 11.97 -5.00
C ASP A 44 20.80 10.55 -4.43
N SER A 45 21.64 9.64 -4.94
CA SER A 45 21.73 8.27 -4.42
C SER A 45 22.20 8.24 -2.96
N ALA A 46 23.19 9.05 -2.61
CA ALA A 46 23.70 9.13 -1.24
C ALA A 46 22.70 9.78 -0.28
N ALA A 47 21.92 10.77 -0.71
CA ALA A 47 20.88 11.38 0.09
C ALA A 47 19.76 10.39 0.40
N ILE A 48 19.31 9.62 -0.59
CA ILE A 48 18.31 8.55 -0.36
C ILE A 48 18.85 7.48 0.58
N ALA A 49 20.07 7.00 0.35
CA ALA A 49 20.68 5.98 1.21
C ALA A 49 20.91 6.48 2.64
N ALA A 50 21.38 7.72 2.82
CA ALA A 50 21.59 8.28 4.15
C ALA A 50 20.29 8.60 4.87
N ALA A 51 19.26 9.01 4.12
CA ALA A 51 17.91 9.21 4.64
C ALA A 51 17.23 7.91 5.07
N SER A 52 17.63 6.75 4.52
CA SER A 52 17.07 5.45 4.89
C SER A 52 17.54 4.93 6.26
N THR A 53 18.49 5.62 6.90
CA THR A 53 19.01 5.26 8.22
C THR A 53 18.64 6.32 9.25
N GLY A 54 17.79 5.94 10.20
CA GLY A 54 17.38 6.82 11.31
C GLY A 54 18.47 7.09 12.35
N ASP A 55 19.59 6.35 12.30
CA ASP A 55 20.67 6.34 13.29
C ASP A 55 21.83 7.31 12.96
N ASP A 56 22.78 7.50 13.88
CA ASP A 56 23.95 8.40 13.79
C ASP A 56 24.96 8.01 12.68
N ASP A 57 24.82 6.82 12.09
CA ASP A 57 25.69 6.28 11.03
C ASP A 57 25.39 6.81 9.61
N TYR A 58 24.37 7.66 9.45
CA TYR A 58 23.98 8.25 8.15
C TYR A 58 25.14 8.96 7.41
N VAL A 59 26.10 9.51 8.15
CA VAL A 59 27.29 10.17 7.57
C VAL A 59 28.22 9.15 6.91
N GLN A 60 28.43 8.00 7.55
CA GLN A 60 29.30 6.95 7.00
C GLN A 60 28.65 6.27 5.80
N LEU A 61 27.33 6.08 5.86
CA LEU A 61 26.58 5.54 4.73
C LEU A 61 26.58 6.48 3.52
N ALA A 62 26.36 7.79 3.74
CA ALA A 62 26.48 8.78 2.68
C ALA A 62 27.87 8.71 2.00
N LYS A 63 28.94 8.68 2.80
CA LYS A 63 30.32 8.59 2.29
C LYS A 63 30.61 7.27 1.57
N GLY A 64 30.08 6.15 2.05
CA GLY A 64 30.20 4.84 1.41
C GLY A 64 29.48 4.81 0.06
N THR A 65 28.28 5.38 -0.01
CA THR A 65 27.50 5.48 -1.25
C THR A 65 28.20 6.38 -2.27
N THR A 66 28.64 7.58 -1.91
CA THR A 66 29.38 8.46 -2.85
C THR A 66 30.69 7.83 -3.33
N ALA A 67 31.37 7.05 -2.47
CA ALA A 67 32.58 6.33 -2.86
C ALA A 67 32.32 5.30 -3.98
N SER A 68 31.16 4.65 -3.99
CA SER A 68 30.78 3.71 -5.07
C SER A 68 30.63 4.41 -6.44
N TYR A 69 30.32 5.70 -6.44
CA TYR A 69 30.27 6.55 -7.62
C TYR A 69 31.63 7.22 -7.95
N GLY A 70 32.69 6.87 -7.21
CA GLY A 70 34.04 7.41 -7.38
C GLY A 70 34.32 8.73 -6.64
N PHE A 71 33.40 9.17 -5.78
CA PHE A 71 33.54 10.39 -4.97
C PHE A 71 33.87 10.04 -3.51
N VAL A 72 35.14 9.84 -3.23
CA VAL A 72 35.67 9.47 -1.90
C VAL A 72 36.02 10.73 -1.11
N ASP A 73 35.50 10.84 0.11
CA ASP A 73 35.78 11.97 1.01
C ASP A 73 37.26 12.05 1.39
N GLY A 74 37.87 13.23 1.24
CA GLY A 74 39.28 13.48 1.59
C GLY A 74 40.29 13.04 0.53
N GLU A 75 39.84 12.48 -0.60
CA GLU A 75 40.70 12.11 -1.73
C GLU A 75 40.49 13.04 -2.92
N ASN A 76 41.54 13.24 -3.74
CA ASN A 76 41.45 13.95 -5.03
C ASN A 76 40.74 15.33 -4.98
N ASN A 77 40.89 16.07 -3.88
CA ASN A 77 40.19 17.34 -3.63
C ASN A 77 38.65 17.23 -3.59
N ILE A 78 38.15 16.08 -3.17
CA ILE A 78 36.73 15.81 -2.97
C ILE A 78 36.42 15.90 -1.47
N THR A 79 35.31 16.54 -1.12
CA THR A 79 34.78 16.59 0.24
C THR A 79 33.31 16.24 0.21
N VAL A 80 32.90 15.31 1.08
CA VAL A 80 31.52 14.85 1.20
C VAL A 80 31.02 15.15 2.61
N GLY A 81 29.98 15.97 2.69
CA GLY A 81 29.28 16.29 3.93
C GLY A 81 27.86 15.75 3.91
N ALA A 82 27.42 15.21 5.04
CA ALA A 82 26.02 14.85 5.26
C ALA A 82 25.52 15.52 6.55
N SER A 83 24.33 16.11 6.51
CA SER A 83 23.73 16.80 7.67
C SER A 83 22.21 16.74 7.62
N ARG A 84 21.57 16.61 8.78
CA ARG A 84 20.12 16.78 8.90
C ARG A 84 19.73 18.24 8.86
N VAL A 85 18.77 18.57 8.00
CA VAL A 85 18.22 19.92 7.79
C VAL A 85 16.70 19.87 7.85
N THR A 86 16.06 21.02 8.04
CA THR A 86 14.60 21.11 7.88
C THR A 86 14.25 20.95 6.41
N CYS A 87 13.26 20.11 6.11
CA CYS A 87 12.82 19.91 4.74
C CYS A 87 12.33 21.23 4.10
N PRO A 88 12.48 21.42 2.77
CA PRO A 88 12.03 22.63 2.07
C PRO A 88 10.53 22.93 2.21
N SER A 89 9.72 21.92 2.53
CA SER A 89 8.29 22.04 2.86
C SER A 89 8.00 22.75 4.19
N GLY A 90 9.02 22.96 5.03
CA GLY A 90 8.90 23.58 6.34
C GLY A 90 8.51 22.62 7.47
N THR A 91 8.30 21.34 7.16
CA THR A 91 7.91 20.29 8.13
C THR A 91 8.76 19.05 7.93
N GLY A 92 9.25 18.45 9.02
CA GLY A 92 10.07 17.22 8.99
C GLY A 92 11.58 17.47 8.95
N THR A 93 12.34 16.41 9.20
CA THR A 93 13.79 16.38 9.04
C THR A 93 14.16 15.69 7.73
N CYS A 94 15.11 16.26 7.01
CA CYS A 94 15.62 15.75 5.75
C CYS A 94 17.13 15.58 5.88
N THR A 95 17.68 14.53 5.26
CA THR A 95 19.12 14.37 5.14
C THR A 95 19.59 15.06 3.87
N GLN A 96 20.51 15.99 4.05
CA GLN A 96 21.17 16.70 2.98
C GLN A 96 22.58 16.14 2.80
N VAL A 97 22.92 15.77 1.56
CA VAL A 97 24.26 15.35 1.16
C VAL A 97 24.84 16.37 0.19
N ALA A 98 26.02 16.88 0.53
CA ALA A 98 26.78 17.85 -0.26
C ALA A 98 28.10 17.22 -0.70
N ILE A 99 28.37 17.25 -2.00
CA ILE A 99 29.64 16.83 -2.59
C ILE A 99 30.31 18.08 -3.17
N SER A 100 31.56 18.33 -2.76
CA SER A 100 32.40 19.39 -3.30
C SER A 100 33.63 18.79 -3.96
N TYR A 101 33.99 19.31 -5.13
CA TYR A 101 35.17 18.89 -5.88
C TYR A 101 35.89 20.11 -6.44
N ILE A 102 37.21 20.19 -6.27
CA ILE A 102 38.05 21.21 -6.90
C ILE A 102 38.61 20.63 -8.21
N SER A 103 38.02 21.05 -9.32
CA SER A 103 38.43 20.65 -10.67
C SER A 103 39.71 21.40 -11.10
N PRO A 104 40.73 20.69 -11.62
CA PRO A 104 41.91 21.35 -12.18
C PRO A 104 41.56 22.10 -13.47
N LEU A 105 42.25 23.21 -13.72
CA LEU A 105 42.12 23.98 -14.94
C LEU A 105 43.10 23.45 -15.99
N PHE A 106 42.61 22.97 -17.14
CA PHE A 106 43.47 22.39 -18.17
C PHE A 106 43.96 23.46 -19.16
N PHE A 107 43.03 24.26 -19.71
CA PHE A 107 43.35 25.20 -20.79
C PHE A 107 42.97 26.64 -20.48
N SER A 108 42.00 26.87 -19.61
CA SER A 108 41.56 28.20 -19.15
C SER A 108 42.66 29.09 -18.53
N PRO A 109 43.79 28.58 -17.97
CA PRO A 109 44.89 29.45 -17.54
C PRO A 109 45.53 30.26 -18.67
N ILE A 110 45.38 29.84 -19.94
CA ILE A 110 45.90 30.59 -21.10
C ILE A 110 45.27 31.98 -21.26
N VAL A 111 44.05 32.16 -20.73
CA VAL A 111 43.34 33.44 -20.68
C VAL A 111 43.36 34.06 -19.28
N GLN A 112 44.31 33.66 -18.44
CA GLN A 112 44.47 34.12 -17.05
C GLN A 112 43.24 33.83 -16.18
N PHE A 113 42.42 32.84 -16.54
CA PHE A 113 41.41 32.34 -15.62
C PHE A 113 42.09 31.44 -14.58
N THR A 114 41.99 31.85 -13.32
CA THR A 114 42.62 31.17 -12.17
C THR A 114 41.60 30.43 -11.31
N GLY A 115 40.32 30.42 -11.68
CA GLY A 115 39.27 29.77 -10.90
C GLY A 115 39.00 30.45 -9.55
N ASP A 116 38.27 29.76 -8.67
CA ASP A 116 37.73 30.26 -7.40
C ASP A 116 38.25 29.49 -6.17
N SER A 117 39.18 28.54 -6.35
CA SER A 117 39.81 27.84 -5.23
C SER A 117 40.78 28.73 -4.45
N ASN A 118 40.96 28.44 -3.15
CA ASN A 118 41.94 29.11 -2.30
C ASN A 118 43.37 28.82 -2.82
N GLY A 119 43.92 29.74 -3.61
CA GLY A 119 45.21 29.59 -4.28
C GLY A 119 45.16 29.80 -5.80
N GLY A 120 43.96 29.94 -6.40
CA GLY A 120 43.80 30.35 -7.80
C GLY A 120 44.26 29.30 -8.82
N THR A 121 44.11 28.02 -8.52
CA THR A 121 44.55 26.93 -9.42
C THR A 121 43.48 25.87 -9.69
N GLY A 122 42.21 26.16 -9.38
CA GLY A 122 41.10 25.23 -9.60
C GLY A 122 39.74 25.89 -9.56
N GLN A 123 38.76 25.24 -10.18
CA GLN A 123 37.35 25.63 -10.16
C GLN A 123 36.57 24.69 -9.23
N GLY A 124 35.91 25.25 -8.23
CA GLY A 124 34.98 24.56 -7.35
C GLY A 124 33.72 24.16 -8.10
N VAL A 125 33.36 22.90 -7.99
CA VAL A 125 32.10 22.35 -8.47
C VAL A 125 31.42 21.67 -7.28
N ALA A 126 30.13 21.90 -7.11
CA ALA A 126 29.36 21.35 -6.01
C ALA A 126 28.05 20.72 -6.49
N ALA A 127 27.63 19.69 -5.78
CA ALA A 127 26.34 19.04 -5.89
C ALA A 127 25.68 18.98 -4.52
N LEU A 128 24.35 19.11 -4.50
CA LEU A 128 23.56 19.12 -3.28
C LEU A 128 22.27 18.37 -3.55
N ALA A 129 22.02 17.34 -2.74
CA ALA A 129 20.79 16.59 -2.74
C ALA A 129 20.18 16.59 -1.34
N VAL A 130 18.85 16.59 -1.29
CA VAL A 130 18.08 16.54 -0.05
C VAL A 130 17.05 15.43 -0.22
N ALA A 131 17.03 14.50 0.72
CA ALA A 131 16.01 13.45 0.81
C ALA A 131 15.31 13.57 2.17
N GLY A 132 14.01 13.29 2.21
CA GLY A 132 13.26 13.21 3.48
C GLY A 132 13.81 12.06 4.32
N ASP A 133 14.12 12.32 5.59
CA ASP A 133 14.54 11.25 6.50
C ASP A 133 13.40 10.24 6.62
N SER A 134 13.67 8.96 6.39
CA SER A 134 12.72 7.90 6.68
C SER A 134 12.68 7.58 8.18
N ASN A 135 12.61 8.61 9.01
CA ASN A 135 12.20 8.46 10.41
C ASN A 135 10.68 8.18 10.53
N GLY A 136 9.98 8.06 9.40
CA GLY A 136 8.92 7.06 9.19
C GLY A 136 9.40 6.16 8.04
N GLY A 137 9.27 4.84 8.18
CA GLY A 137 9.90 3.83 7.32
C GLY A 137 9.58 3.95 5.82
N ALA A 138 10.01 2.95 5.04
CA ALA A 138 9.43 2.78 3.71
C ALA A 138 7.89 2.85 3.84
N SER A 139 7.19 3.58 2.96
CA SER A 139 5.73 3.61 3.00
C SER A 139 5.24 2.17 2.90
N HIS A 140 4.73 1.64 4.01
CA HIS A 140 4.26 0.27 4.08
C HIS A 140 2.83 0.25 3.57
N GLU A 141 2.55 -0.56 2.55
CA GLU A 141 1.20 -0.76 2.02
C GLU A 141 0.66 -2.08 2.56
N PHE A 142 -0.37 -1.99 3.40
CA PHE A 142 -0.90 -3.15 4.11
C PHE A 142 -2.06 -3.79 3.35
N CYS A 143 -1.89 -5.01 2.87
CA CYS A 143 -3.02 -5.78 2.31
C CYS A 143 -3.76 -6.62 3.36
N ILE A 144 -3.18 -6.82 4.54
CA ILE A 144 -3.87 -7.42 5.69
C ILE A 144 -3.63 -6.55 6.92
N VAL A 145 -4.73 -6.10 7.53
CA VAL A 145 -4.73 -5.31 8.76
C VAL A 145 -5.64 -5.99 9.77
N ALA A 146 -5.10 -6.28 10.96
CA ALA A 146 -5.89 -6.68 12.12
C ALA A 146 -6.01 -5.49 13.10
N LEU A 147 -7.23 -5.01 13.32
CA LEU A 147 -7.51 -3.82 14.13
C LEU A 147 -7.70 -4.11 15.62
N SER A 148 -7.91 -5.38 16.00
CA SER A 148 -8.13 -5.73 17.41
C SER A 148 -6.93 -5.34 18.27
N SER A 149 -7.23 -4.68 19.39
CA SER A 149 -6.27 -4.37 20.46
C SER A 149 -6.37 -5.34 21.64
N THR A 150 -7.09 -6.46 21.49
CA THR A 150 -7.25 -7.44 22.57
C THR A 150 -5.95 -8.25 22.75
N PRO A 151 -5.54 -8.56 24.00
CA PRO A 151 -4.34 -9.36 24.22
C PRO A 151 -4.46 -10.73 23.53
N GLY A 152 -3.58 -10.99 22.55
CA GLY A 152 -3.59 -12.21 21.75
C GLY A 152 -2.96 -11.98 20.37
N ASP A 153 -3.12 -12.98 19.50
CA ASP A 153 -2.71 -12.90 18.10
C ASP A 153 -3.81 -12.20 17.30
N GLY A 154 -3.53 -11.00 16.79
CA GLY A 154 -4.42 -10.31 15.85
C GLY A 154 -4.35 -10.92 14.46
N ILE A 155 -3.17 -11.42 14.07
CA ILE A 155 -3.00 -12.24 12.87
C ILE A 155 -2.34 -13.56 13.27
N LEU A 156 -3.02 -14.67 12.98
CA LEU A 156 -2.52 -16.02 13.16
C LEU A 156 -2.44 -16.73 11.80
N ALA A 157 -1.26 -17.23 11.44
CA ALA A 157 -1.05 -18.00 10.24
C ALA A 157 -0.40 -19.35 10.59
N ASN A 158 -1.13 -20.45 10.41
CA ASN A 158 -0.64 -21.80 10.76
C ASN A 158 -0.75 -22.78 9.60
N GLY A 159 0.41 -23.25 9.12
CA GLY A 159 0.48 -24.31 8.13
C GLY A 159 -0.06 -23.90 6.78
N VAL A 160 0.28 -22.68 6.31
CA VAL A 160 -0.22 -22.02 5.09
C VAL A 160 0.83 -21.97 3.96
N PRO A 161 1.24 -23.10 3.37
CA PRO A 161 2.34 -23.15 2.39
C PRO A 161 2.01 -22.48 1.04
N HIS A 162 0.76 -22.08 0.82
CA HIS A 162 0.28 -21.50 -0.44
C HIS A 162 -0.13 -20.04 -0.32
N ALA A 163 -0.08 -19.44 0.87
CA ALA A 163 -0.29 -18.00 1.02
C ALA A 163 0.92 -17.25 0.44
N ASN A 164 0.67 -16.29 -0.46
CA ASN A 164 1.73 -15.50 -1.06
C ASN A 164 1.32 -14.02 -1.07
N LEU A 165 1.84 -13.26 -0.13
CA LEU A 165 1.61 -11.82 0.00
C LEU A 165 2.75 -10.98 -0.61
N ASN A 166 3.43 -11.51 -1.63
CA ASN A 166 4.49 -10.77 -2.31
C ASN A 166 3.97 -9.42 -2.82
N GLY A 167 4.73 -8.35 -2.56
CA GLY A 167 4.35 -6.98 -2.90
C GLY A 167 3.41 -6.29 -1.90
N CYS A 168 3.17 -6.90 -0.74
CA CYS A 168 2.31 -6.35 0.31
C CYS A 168 2.93 -6.57 1.71
N ASP A 169 2.65 -5.65 2.63
CA ASP A 169 2.95 -5.76 4.05
C ASP A 169 1.71 -6.16 4.89
N ILE A 170 1.92 -6.65 6.09
CA ILE A 170 0.84 -6.98 7.04
C ILE A 170 0.99 -6.19 8.34
N PHE A 171 -0.14 -5.77 8.90
CA PHE A 171 -0.19 -4.98 10.13
C PHE A 171 -1.15 -5.57 11.17
N SER A 172 -0.78 -5.52 12.45
CA SER A 172 -1.66 -5.91 13.55
C SER A 172 -1.54 -4.96 14.74
N ASN A 173 -2.69 -4.52 15.26
CA ASN A 173 -2.82 -3.81 16.54
C ASN A 173 -2.53 -4.70 17.77
N SER A 174 -2.31 -6.00 17.56
CA SER A 174 -1.94 -6.99 18.57
C SER A 174 -0.71 -7.79 18.13
N ALA A 175 -0.54 -9.05 18.54
CA ALA A 175 0.56 -9.88 18.06
C ALA A 175 0.29 -10.43 16.65
N ILE A 176 1.35 -10.84 15.95
CA ILE A 176 1.32 -11.59 14.70
C ILE A 176 2.13 -12.88 14.90
N GLN A 177 1.52 -14.03 14.63
CA GLN A 177 2.17 -15.33 14.76
C GLN A 177 2.06 -16.13 13.47
N CYS A 178 3.21 -16.50 12.90
CA CYS A 178 3.28 -17.40 11.75
C CYS A 178 4.04 -18.68 12.08
N THR A 179 3.47 -19.83 11.71
CA THR A 179 4.11 -21.14 11.93
C THR A 179 4.15 -21.96 10.64
N GLY A 180 5.35 -22.39 10.27
CA GLY A 180 5.61 -23.22 9.09
C GLY A 180 5.65 -22.48 7.73
N HIS A 181 5.36 -21.18 7.70
CA HIS A 181 5.45 -20.32 6.52
C HIS A 181 5.48 -18.84 6.96
N ASN A 182 6.11 -17.93 6.21
CA ASN A 182 6.20 -16.49 6.56
C ASN A 182 5.19 -15.61 5.79
N LEU A 183 4.16 -16.22 5.19
CA LEU A 183 3.17 -15.59 4.27
C LEU A 183 3.76 -14.97 2.99
N ASN A 184 5.09 -14.93 2.85
CA ASN A 184 5.82 -14.21 1.80
C ASN A 184 5.42 -12.71 1.70
N ALA A 185 5.00 -12.10 2.81
CA ALA A 185 4.80 -10.66 2.92
C ALA A 185 6.15 -9.93 2.94
N GLY A 186 6.19 -8.66 2.52
CA GLY A 186 7.39 -7.83 2.65
C GLY A 186 7.77 -7.65 4.11
N SER A 187 6.87 -7.06 4.88
CA SER A 187 7.05 -6.70 6.28
C SER A 187 5.85 -7.15 7.11
N ALA A 188 6.09 -7.59 8.33
CA ALA A 188 5.08 -7.91 9.32
C ALA A 188 5.24 -7.00 10.54
N ILE A 189 4.32 -6.05 10.66
CA ILE A 189 4.38 -4.97 11.65
C ILE A 189 3.32 -5.21 12.72
N ALA A 190 3.75 -5.30 13.97
CA ALA A 190 2.90 -5.55 15.11
C ALA A 190 3.08 -4.50 16.19
N VAL A 191 1.99 -4.06 16.82
CA VAL A 191 2.04 -3.36 18.11
C VAL A 191 2.57 -4.31 19.19
N GLY A 192 2.15 -5.58 19.12
CA GLY A 192 2.66 -6.67 19.96
C GLY A 192 3.96 -7.27 19.42
N THR A 193 4.04 -8.59 19.45
CA THR A 193 5.16 -9.37 18.91
C THR A 193 4.90 -9.77 17.45
N SER A 194 5.95 -9.96 16.65
CA SER A 194 5.88 -10.39 15.25
C SER A 194 6.81 -11.59 15.04
N ASP A 195 6.24 -12.80 14.97
CA ASP A 195 7.01 -14.05 14.94
C ASP A 195 7.02 -14.71 13.54
N VAL A 196 8.20 -14.70 12.89
CA VAL A 196 8.51 -15.38 11.61
C VAL A 196 7.60 -15.00 10.44
N CYS A 197 6.76 -13.96 10.59
CA CYS A 197 5.92 -13.44 9.51
C CYS A 197 6.70 -12.42 8.66
N GLY A 198 6.44 -12.37 7.36
CA GLY A 198 7.10 -11.44 6.45
C GLY A 198 8.60 -11.72 6.22
N VAL A 199 9.25 -10.89 5.40
CA VAL A 199 10.71 -10.85 5.26
C VAL A 199 11.30 -10.01 6.39
N GLU A 200 10.68 -8.88 6.72
CA GLU A 200 11.02 -8.02 7.84
C GLU A 200 9.99 -8.14 8.98
N GLN A 201 10.44 -8.20 10.24
CA GLN A 201 9.58 -8.19 11.42
C GLN A 201 9.79 -6.89 12.20
N ILE A 202 8.71 -6.16 12.43
CA ILE A 202 8.72 -4.92 13.21
C ILE A 202 7.77 -5.10 14.40
N GLU A 203 8.26 -4.83 15.60
CA GLU A 203 7.53 -4.98 16.86
C GLU A 203 7.45 -3.65 17.61
N GLY A 204 6.39 -3.47 18.42
CA GLY A 204 6.20 -2.25 19.21
C GLY A 204 5.82 -1.03 18.37
N ALA A 205 5.13 -1.24 17.25
CA ALA A 205 4.52 -0.16 16.48
C ALA A 205 3.43 0.56 17.27
N GLU A 206 3.07 1.78 16.87
CA GLU A 206 1.87 2.45 17.38
C GLU A 206 0.62 1.80 16.76
N PRO A 207 -0.51 1.73 17.48
CA PRO A 207 -1.75 1.22 16.92
C PRO A 207 -2.20 2.03 15.70
N LEU A 208 -2.62 1.31 14.65
CA LEU A 208 -3.25 1.88 13.47
C LEU A 208 -4.72 2.16 13.78
N GLU A 209 -5.14 3.39 13.55
CA GLU A 209 -6.55 3.79 13.57
C GLU A 209 -7.29 3.17 12.37
N ASP A 210 -8.60 2.95 12.48
CA ASP A 210 -9.38 2.31 11.42
C ASP A 210 -9.44 3.21 10.16
N PRO A 211 -8.83 2.80 9.03
CA PRO A 211 -8.75 3.63 7.84
C PRO A 211 -10.07 3.73 7.05
N TYR A 212 -11.07 2.91 7.38
CA TYR A 212 -12.31 2.79 6.59
C TYR A 212 -13.59 2.94 7.42
N GLU A 213 -13.50 3.38 8.68
CA GLU A 213 -14.65 3.66 9.54
C GLU A 213 -15.59 4.71 8.92
N ASP A 214 -15.02 5.78 8.36
CA ASP A 214 -15.76 6.88 7.71
C ASP A 214 -16.67 6.41 6.56
N ARG A 215 -16.39 5.26 5.95
CA ARG A 215 -17.25 4.70 4.89
C ARG A 215 -18.61 4.26 5.42
N GLY A 216 -18.76 4.09 6.73
CA GLY A 216 -20.02 3.77 7.40
C GLY A 216 -21.10 4.84 7.17
N ASP A 217 -20.70 6.10 6.96
CA ASP A 217 -21.63 7.20 6.65
C ASP A 217 -22.36 7.01 5.30
N ASN A 218 -21.82 6.18 4.41
CA ASN A 218 -22.42 5.88 3.11
C ASN A 218 -23.45 4.73 3.17
N ILE A 219 -23.62 4.10 4.33
CA ILE A 219 -24.62 3.04 4.51
C ILE A 219 -26.03 3.67 4.41
N PRO A 220 -26.89 3.18 3.49
CA PRO A 220 -28.25 3.69 3.37
C PRO A 220 -29.07 3.45 4.64
N ALA A 221 -29.92 4.43 4.99
CA ALA A 221 -30.83 4.30 6.13
C ALA A 221 -31.74 3.07 6.00
N ASP A 222 -31.99 2.40 7.12
CA ASP A 222 -32.80 1.18 7.19
C ASP A 222 -34.27 1.43 6.80
N PRO A 223 -34.77 0.87 5.68
CA PRO A 223 -36.18 1.01 5.28
C PRO A 223 -37.11 -0.03 5.94
N CYS A 224 -36.56 -0.99 6.69
CA CYS A 224 -37.25 -2.20 7.15
C CYS A 224 -38.06 -1.99 8.44
N GLY A 225 -38.02 -0.81 9.05
CA GLY A 225 -38.96 -0.42 10.11
C GLY A 225 -38.68 -1.00 11.51
N GLY A 226 -37.47 -1.50 11.78
CA GLY A 226 -36.91 -1.70 13.13
C GLY A 226 -37.58 -2.73 14.04
N THR A 227 -38.59 -3.49 13.57
CA THR A 227 -39.21 -4.56 14.36
C THR A 227 -38.66 -5.92 13.98
N PRO A 228 -38.47 -6.87 14.93
CA PRO A 228 -37.88 -8.17 14.60
C PRO A 228 -38.64 -9.00 13.56
N ALA A 229 -39.96 -8.78 13.41
CA ALA A 229 -40.77 -9.45 12.40
C ALA A 229 -40.40 -9.05 10.96
N ASN A 230 -39.76 -7.89 10.77
CA ASN A 230 -39.38 -7.37 9.46
C ASN A 230 -38.01 -7.88 8.98
N TYR A 231 -37.24 -8.53 9.86
CA TYR A 231 -35.94 -9.10 9.54
C TYR A 231 -36.02 -10.63 9.67
N PRO A 232 -36.67 -11.32 8.71
CA PRO A 232 -36.82 -12.77 8.75
C PRO A 232 -35.44 -13.43 8.80
N GLN A 233 -35.19 -14.20 9.85
CA GLN A 233 -33.98 -15.01 9.98
C GLN A 233 -34.27 -16.42 9.46
N ALA A 234 -33.36 -16.96 8.68
CA ALA A 234 -33.37 -18.37 8.38
C ALA A 234 -33.19 -19.11 9.73
N PHE A 235 -34.17 -19.95 10.10
CA PHE A 235 -34.12 -20.91 11.22
C PHE A 235 -34.45 -20.44 12.65
N ALA A 236 -35.17 -19.33 12.86
CA ALA A 236 -35.67 -18.99 14.20
C ALA A 236 -36.62 -20.06 14.84
N SER A 237 -37.00 -21.13 14.12
CA SER A 237 -37.93 -22.17 14.59
C SER A 237 -37.62 -23.62 14.18
N GLY A 238 -36.36 -23.97 13.86
CA GLY A 238 -35.98 -25.38 13.61
C GLY A 238 -36.45 -26.03 12.29
N ASN A 239 -36.81 -25.22 11.27
CA ASN A 239 -37.16 -25.70 9.92
C ASN A 239 -36.25 -25.06 8.86
N THR A 240 -36.00 -25.79 7.77
CA THR A 240 -35.20 -25.48 6.56
C THR A 240 -35.27 -24.02 6.07
N SER A 241 -34.31 -23.59 5.22
CA SER A 241 -34.26 -22.21 4.66
C SER A 241 -35.52 -21.84 3.85
N ASP A 242 -36.37 -22.84 3.65
CA ASP A 242 -37.66 -22.75 3.01
C ASP A 242 -38.68 -21.86 3.78
N THR A 243 -38.40 -21.50 5.03
CA THR A 243 -39.25 -20.64 5.86
C THR A 243 -39.10 -19.14 5.58
N LEU A 244 -38.08 -18.70 4.81
CA LEU A 244 -37.94 -17.30 4.43
C LEU A 244 -39.02 -16.86 3.43
N SER A 245 -39.40 -15.58 3.52
CA SER A 245 -40.27 -14.93 2.54
C SER A 245 -39.69 -15.06 1.12
N PRO A 246 -40.53 -15.20 0.06
CA PRO A 246 -40.06 -15.20 -1.32
C PRO A 246 -39.21 -13.98 -1.69
N THR A 247 -39.38 -12.86 -0.99
CA THR A 247 -38.57 -11.63 -1.19
C THR A 247 -37.11 -11.80 -0.79
N ASN A 248 -36.80 -12.79 0.05
CA ASN A 248 -35.46 -13.07 0.58
C ASN A 248 -34.82 -14.30 -0.07
N LYS A 249 -35.51 -14.91 -1.04
CA LYS A 249 -35.01 -16.01 -1.86
C LYS A 249 -34.69 -15.47 -3.25
N ILE A 250 -33.43 -15.51 -3.64
CA ILE A 250 -32.99 -14.94 -4.93
C ILE A 250 -32.32 -15.98 -5.82
N ALA A 251 -32.53 -15.85 -7.13
CA ALA A 251 -31.94 -16.70 -8.17
C ALA A 251 -32.00 -15.97 -9.52
N GLY A 252 -30.99 -16.20 -10.37
CA GLY A 252 -30.90 -15.61 -11.70
C GLY A 252 -30.21 -14.25 -11.72
N SER A 253 -30.36 -13.51 -12.81
CA SER A 253 -29.68 -12.23 -13.01
C SER A 253 -30.59 -11.04 -12.68
N TYR A 254 -30.06 -10.07 -11.94
CA TYR A 254 -30.77 -8.84 -11.58
C TYR A 254 -30.03 -7.60 -12.09
N GLY A 255 -30.78 -6.68 -12.70
CA GLY A 255 -30.31 -5.36 -13.12
C GLY A 255 -30.80 -4.25 -12.19
N TRP A 256 -30.56 -4.41 -10.89
CA TRP A 256 -30.87 -3.35 -9.92
C TRP A 256 -29.95 -2.15 -10.14
N ALA A 257 -30.40 -0.96 -9.73
CA ALA A 257 -29.62 0.27 -9.82
C ALA A 257 -29.54 0.94 -8.45
N GLY A 258 -28.38 1.49 -8.11
CA GLY A 258 -28.13 2.12 -6.82
C GLY A 258 -28.10 1.08 -5.70
N ASN A 259 -28.93 1.29 -4.68
CA ASN A 259 -28.94 0.46 -3.48
C ASN A 259 -30.09 -0.56 -3.55
N LYS A 260 -29.76 -1.84 -3.44
CA LYS A 260 -30.74 -2.90 -3.19
C LYS A 260 -30.64 -3.32 -1.73
N ILE A 261 -31.69 -3.01 -0.97
CA ILE A 261 -31.77 -3.35 0.46
C ILE A 261 -32.61 -4.61 0.64
N PHE A 262 -32.11 -5.56 1.42
CA PHE A 262 -32.83 -6.70 1.97
C PHE A 262 -32.94 -6.56 3.48
N CYS A 263 -34.10 -6.97 4.01
CA CYS A 263 -34.37 -7.01 5.43
C CYS A 263 -34.26 -8.47 5.88
N GLY A 264 -33.36 -8.79 6.80
CA GLY A 264 -33.13 -10.16 7.27
C GLY A 264 -32.28 -11.01 6.33
N ASP A 265 -32.22 -12.30 6.62
CA ASP A 265 -31.39 -13.26 5.88
C ASP A 265 -31.81 -13.35 4.41
N VAL A 266 -30.83 -13.44 3.52
CA VAL A 266 -31.00 -13.66 2.08
C VAL A 266 -30.44 -15.02 1.72
N VAL A 267 -31.22 -15.85 1.04
CA VAL A 267 -30.82 -17.20 0.61
C VAL A 267 -30.82 -17.29 -0.91
N LEU A 268 -29.74 -17.83 -1.47
CA LEU A 268 -29.72 -18.20 -2.88
C LEU A 268 -30.49 -19.52 -3.09
N THR A 269 -31.41 -19.52 -4.05
CA THR A 269 -32.11 -20.73 -4.52
C THR A 269 -31.66 -21.16 -5.92
N GLY A 270 -30.66 -20.48 -6.45
CA GLY A 270 -30.02 -20.67 -7.75
C GLY A 270 -28.86 -19.69 -7.87
N ASP A 271 -28.02 -19.84 -8.91
CA ASP A 271 -26.91 -18.91 -9.13
C ASP A 271 -27.44 -17.49 -9.38
N VAL A 272 -26.78 -16.51 -8.77
CA VAL A 272 -27.15 -15.10 -8.85
C VAL A 272 -26.06 -14.29 -9.54
N ASN A 273 -26.46 -13.43 -10.48
CA ASN A 273 -25.58 -12.45 -11.10
C ASN A 273 -26.15 -11.04 -10.92
N ILE A 274 -25.37 -10.16 -10.29
CA ILE A 274 -25.69 -8.76 -10.08
C ILE A 274 -24.56 -7.89 -10.61
N SER A 275 -24.90 -6.68 -11.05
CA SER A 275 -23.91 -5.72 -11.54
C SER A 275 -24.28 -4.30 -11.21
N ASN A 276 -23.29 -3.45 -10.89
CA ASN A 276 -23.47 -2.02 -10.64
C ASN A 276 -24.49 -1.72 -9.53
N VAL A 277 -24.47 -2.50 -8.45
CA VAL A 277 -25.39 -2.37 -7.32
C VAL A 277 -24.66 -2.45 -5.99
N THR A 278 -25.08 -1.63 -5.03
CA THR A 278 -24.75 -1.83 -3.61
C THR A 278 -25.85 -2.70 -3.00
N LEU A 279 -25.51 -3.95 -2.72
CA LEU A 279 -26.39 -4.91 -2.08
C LEU A 279 -26.25 -4.78 -0.56
N VAL A 280 -27.23 -4.16 0.08
CA VAL A 280 -27.26 -3.95 1.53
C VAL A 280 -28.16 -5.00 2.17
N ILE A 281 -27.65 -5.72 3.16
CA ILE A 281 -28.41 -6.68 3.96
C ILE A 281 -28.48 -6.13 5.38
N MET A 282 -29.69 -5.74 5.78
CA MET A 282 -29.96 -5.21 7.11
C MET A 282 -30.33 -6.36 8.04
N ASN A 283 -29.62 -6.52 9.17
CA ASN A 283 -29.92 -7.51 10.20
C ASN A 283 -30.02 -8.95 9.65
N GLY A 284 -29.09 -9.36 8.79
CA GLY A 284 -29.13 -10.68 8.18
C GLY A 284 -27.88 -11.08 7.42
N ARG A 285 -27.82 -12.36 7.09
CA ARG A 285 -26.73 -13.00 6.36
C ARG A 285 -27.04 -13.11 4.88
N LEU A 286 -25.97 -13.24 4.10
CA LEU A 286 -26.04 -13.76 2.74
C LEU A 286 -25.71 -15.24 2.75
N ILE A 287 -26.67 -16.10 2.45
CA ILE A 287 -26.54 -17.55 2.52
C ILE A 287 -26.49 -18.12 1.10
N THR A 288 -25.32 -18.62 0.66
CA THR A 288 -25.15 -19.10 -0.72
C THR A 288 -25.78 -20.46 -0.98
N ASN A 289 -25.94 -21.33 0.02
CA ASN A 289 -26.69 -22.58 -0.09
C ASN A 289 -26.34 -23.43 -1.34
N SER A 290 -25.05 -23.74 -1.57
CA SER A 290 -24.53 -24.45 -2.76
C SER A 290 -24.65 -23.72 -4.10
N HIS A 291 -24.89 -22.42 -4.10
CA HIS A 291 -24.97 -21.61 -5.31
C HIS A 291 -23.85 -20.58 -5.40
N LYS A 292 -23.66 -20.04 -6.61
CA LYS A 292 -22.71 -18.98 -6.87
C LYS A 292 -23.39 -17.61 -6.81
N LEU A 293 -22.84 -16.68 -6.05
CA LEU A 293 -23.07 -15.25 -6.23
C LEU A 293 -21.95 -14.68 -7.11
N THR A 294 -22.32 -13.97 -8.17
CA THR A 294 -21.41 -13.16 -8.99
C THR A 294 -21.85 -11.70 -8.93
N ALA A 295 -21.02 -10.82 -8.39
CA ALA A 295 -21.30 -9.42 -8.20
C ALA A 295 -20.22 -8.59 -8.92
N ASN A 296 -20.54 -8.04 -10.08
CA ASN A 296 -19.60 -7.27 -10.91
C ASN A 296 -19.76 -5.78 -10.66
N SER A 297 -18.67 -5.05 -10.37
CA SER A 297 -18.72 -3.63 -10.03
C SER A 297 -19.79 -3.34 -8.96
N SER A 298 -19.82 -4.16 -7.92
CA SER A 298 -20.86 -4.19 -6.90
C SER A 298 -20.24 -4.35 -5.52
N THR A 299 -20.94 -3.87 -4.49
CA THR A 299 -20.48 -3.96 -3.10
C THR A 299 -21.54 -4.67 -2.26
N LEU A 300 -21.09 -5.58 -1.40
CA LEU A 300 -21.93 -6.24 -0.39
C LEU A 300 -21.76 -5.50 0.93
N VAL A 301 -22.86 -4.99 1.48
CA VAL A 301 -22.85 -4.24 2.75
C VAL A 301 -23.71 -4.98 3.77
N PHE A 302 -23.15 -5.27 4.94
CA PHE A 302 -23.85 -5.84 6.08
C PHE A 302 -23.97 -4.76 7.16
N SER A 303 -25.20 -4.43 7.55
CA SER A 303 -25.49 -3.37 8.55
C SER A 303 -26.73 -3.74 9.37
N GLY A 304 -27.03 -2.98 10.41
CA GLY A 304 -28.20 -3.18 11.25
C GLY A 304 -27.95 -2.83 12.71
N ASP A 305 -28.36 -3.72 13.60
CA ASP A 305 -28.23 -3.59 15.03
C ASP A 305 -27.54 -4.80 15.67
N ASN A 306 -27.10 -4.62 16.93
CA ASN A 306 -26.39 -5.63 17.71
C ASN A 306 -27.30 -6.61 18.44
N ASN A 307 -28.52 -6.85 17.94
CA ASN A 307 -29.38 -7.88 18.51
C ASN A 307 -28.77 -9.27 18.26
N PRO A 308 -28.56 -10.10 19.30
CA PRO A 308 -27.97 -11.44 19.17
C PRO A 308 -28.77 -12.42 18.30
N LEU A 309 -29.97 -12.07 17.85
CA LEU A 309 -30.75 -12.85 16.89
C LEU A 309 -30.23 -12.70 15.45
N TYR A 310 -29.55 -11.59 15.15
CA TYR A 310 -29.07 -11.26 13.82
C TYR A 310 -27.62 -11.62 13.66
N HIS A 311 -27.23 -11.84 12.41
CA HIS A 311 -25.89 -12.20 12.00
C HIS A 311 -25.58 -11.38 10.75
N HIS A 312 -24.35 -10.90 10.60
CA HIS A 312 -24.03 -9.82 9.66
C HIS A 312 -22.86 -10.18 8.74
N TYR A 313 -22.92 -11.35 8.13
CA TYR A 313 -21.83 -11.89 7.32
C TYR A 313 -22.33 -12.80 6.19
N PRO A 314 -21.50 -13.01 5.14
CA PRO A 314 -21.78 -14.03 4.14
C PRO A 314 -21.42 -15.42 4.65
N THR A 315 -22.20 -16.44 4.27
CA THR A 315 -21.91 -17.82 4.62
C THR A 315 -22.43 -18.82 3.59
N ASP A 316 -21.82 -19.99 3.51
CA ASP A 316 -22.45 -21.13 2.80
C ASP A 316 -23.52 -21.83 3.64
N HIS A 317 -23.46 -21.60 4.95
CA HIS A 317 -24.18 -22.36 5.93
C HIS A 317 -25.62 -21.91 6.05
N VAL A 318 -26.49 -22.83 5.68
CA VAL A 318 -27.90 -22.75 5.99
C VAL A 318 -28.18 -23.18 7.44
N ASN A 319 -27.29 -23.98 8.05
CA ASN A 319 -27.36 -24.43 9.45
C ASN A 319 -25.98 -24.40 10.10
N SER A 320 -25.92 -24.45 11.43
CA SER A 320 -24.70 -24.27 12.22
C SER A 320 -23.61 -25.34 12.06
N ASN A 321 -23.72 -26.33 11.16
CA ASN A 321 -22.75 -27.44 11.17
C ASN A 321 -22.60 -28.24 9.85
N LYS A 322 -22.88 -27.68 8.68
CA LYS A 322 -22.54 -28.39 7.43
C LYS A 322 -22.15 -27.43 6.32
N ASN A 323 -20.87 -27.45 5.94
CA ASN A 323 -20.37 -26.81 4.73
C ASN A 323 -21.21 -27.35 3.56
N VAL A 324 -21.83 -26.45 2.81
CA VAL A 324 -22.63 -26.85 1.65
C VAL A 324 -21.74 -26.73 0.42
N GLY A 325 -21.21 -27.88 0.00
CA GLY A 325 -20.28 -28.02 -1.11
C GLY A 325 -20.71 -27.27 -2.37
N GLY A 326 -19.77 -26.62 -3.07
CA GLY A 326 -20.02 -25.93 -4.34
C GLY A 326 -20.46 -24.47 -4.24
N SER A 327 -20.50 -23.88 -3.05
CA SER A 327 -20.77 -22.45 -2.87
C SER A 327 -19.61 -21.56 -3.30
N THR A 328 -19.88 -20.42 -3.93
CA THR A 328 -18.86 -19.45 -4.33
C THR A 328 -19.39 -18.03 -4.20
N ILE A 329 -18.58 -17.14 -3.63
CA ILE A 329 -18.86 -15.71 -3.55
C ILE A 329 -17.81 -15.00 -4.40
N GLU A 330 -18.26 -14.48 -5.54
CA GLU A 330 -17.42 -13.73 -6.46
C GLU A 330 -17.86 -12.27 -6.46
N VAL A 331 -16.99 -11.38 -6.00
CA VAL A 331 -17.27 -9.94 -5.89
C VAL A 331 -16.11 -9.15 -6.46
N ALA A 332 -16.40 -8.34 -7.48
CA ALA A 332 -15.51 -7.32 -7.99
C ALA A 332 -16.08 -5.95 -7.61
N ALA A 333 -15.32 -5.21 -6.81
CA ALA A 333 -15.68 -3.88 -6.33
C ALA A 333 -15.93 -2.89 -7.49
N PRO A 334 -16.79 -1.89 -7.29
CA PRO A 334 -16.89 -0.77 -8.22
C PRO A 334 -15.60 0.07 -8.18
N THR A 335 -15.28 0.74 -9.29
CA THR A 335 -14.06 1.56 -9.44
C THR A 335 -14.33 3.06 -9.26
N SER A 336 -15.55 3.41 -8.83
CA SER A 336 -16.00 4.79 -8.63
C SER A 336 -17.25 4.82 -7.74
N GLY A 337 -17.58 6.00 -7.21
CA GLY A 337 -18.67 6.20 -6.26
C GLY A 337 -18.24 5.94 -4.81
N ASP A 338 -19.19 6.06 -3.88
CA ASP A 338 -18.92 6.00 -2.43
C ASP A 338 -18.30 4.67 -1.97
N TRP A 339 -18.61 3.60 -2.71
CA TRP A 339 -18.10 2.25 -2.48
C TRP A 339 -16.92 1.87 -3.39
N SER A 340 -16.28 2.86 -4.04
CA SER A 340 -15.10 2.64 -4.86
C SER A 340 -14.05 1.82 -4.11
N GLY A 341 -13.60 0.73 -4.72
CA GLY A 341 -12.61 -0.18 -4.14
C GLY A 341 -13.15 -1.17 -3.12
N VAL A 342 -14.43 -1.10 -2.72
CA VAL A 342 -14.99 -1.93 -1.64
C VAL A 342 -15.81 -3.09 -2.18
N ALA A 343 -15.38 -4.32 -1.87
CA ALA A 343 -16.09 -5.55 -2.27
C ALA A 343 -17.09 -5.98 -1.19
N ILE A 344 -16.63 -6.13 0.05
CA ILE A 344 -17.44 -6.52 1.20
C ILE A 344 -17.19 -5.49 2.31
N TYR A 345 -18.26 -4.94 2.86
CA TYR A 345 -18.23 -4.00 3.97
C TYR A 345 -19.17 -4.45 5.06
N GLN A 346 -18.66 -4.60 6.27
CA GLN A 346 -19.44 -4.79 7.47
C GLN A 346 -19.39 -3.51 8.29
N ASP A 347 -20.57 -3.06 8.70
CA ASP A 347 -20.76 -1.82 9.43
C ASP A 347 -19.93 -1.81 10.75
N PRO A 348 -19.06 -0.81 10.97
CA PRO A 348 -18.19 -0.73 12.15
C PRO A 348 -18.96 -0.59 13.47
N SER A 349 -20.23 -0.21 13.43
CA SER A 349 -21.08 -0.16 14.63
C SER A 349 -21.51 -1.55 15.14
N LEU A 350 -21.33 -2.60 14.33
CA LEU A 350 -21.69 -3.97 14.67
C LEU A 350 -20.56 -4.66 15.46
N THR A 351 -20.91 -5.30 16.57
CA THR A 351 -20.00 -6.00 17.48
C THR A 351 -20.52 -7.39 17.89
N THR A 352 -21.70 -7.80 17.43
CA THR A 352 -22.35 -9.07 17.81
C THR A 352 -22.66 -9.91 16.58
N ASN A 353 -22.26 -11.20 16.58
CA ASN A 353 -22.47 -12.14 15.47
C ASN A 353 -21.97 -11.62 14.11
N VAL A 354 -20.77 -11.05 14.13
CA VAL A 354 -20.09 -10.44 12.98
C VAL A 354 -19.00 -11.35 12.37
N ASP A 355 -18.60 -12.39 13.10
CA ASP A 355 -17.49 -13.26 12.73
C ASP A 355 -17.72 -14.00 11.42
N VAL A 356 -16.68 -14.04 10.59
CA VAL A 356 -16.69 -14.71 9.30
C VAL A 356 -15.77 -15.92 9.42
N GLN A 357 -16.34 -17.03 9.89
CA GLN A 357 -15.60 -18.28 10.07
C GLN A 357 -16.04 -19.30 9.02
N GLU A 358 -15.21 -19.50 8.00
CA GLU A 358 -15.51 -20.45 6.93
C GLU A 358 -14.50 -21.59 6.94
N SER A 359 -15.00 -22.81 7.12
CA SER A 359 -14.18 -24.01 7.25
C SER A 359 -14.07 -24.73 5.90
N GLY A 360 -12.86 -24.91 5.38
CA GLY A 360 -12.63 -25.60 4.11
C GLY A 360 -12.82 -24.71 2.87
N ASN A 361 -13.10 -25.32 1.72
CA ASN A 361 -13.12 -24.62 0.42
C ASN A 361 -14.50 -24.06 0.02
N THR A 362 -15.44 -23.92 0.97
CA THR A 362 -16.77 -23.39 0.69
C THR A 362 -17.22 -22.40 1.78
N PRO A 363 -17.80 -21.24 1.41
CA PRO A 363 -17.82 -20.72 0.04
C PRO A 363 -16.40 -20.38 -0.42
N ALA A 364 -16.08 -20.67 -1.69
CA ALA A 364 -14.86 -20.16 -2.28
C ALA A 364 -14.99 -18.64 -2.44
N TYR A 365 -14.04 -17.87 -1.91
CA TYR A 365 -14.02 -16.41 -2.03
C TYR A 365 -13.19 -16.02 -3.25
N ASN A 366 -13.83 -15.38 -4.22
CA ASN A 366 -13.18 -14.79 -5.38
C ASN A 366 -13.36 -13.27 -5.30
N LEU A 367 -12.39 -12.55 -4.74
CA LEU A 367 -12.55 -11.16 -4.35
C LEU A 367 -11.60 -10.25 -5.13
N SER A 368 -12.10 -9.08 -5.52
CA SER A 368 -11.34 -7.97 -6.07
C SER A 368 -11.85 -6.69 -5.39
N GLY A 369 -11.08 -6.16 -4.45
CA GLY A 369 -11.37 -5.00 -3.61
C GLY A 369 -11.13 -5.26 -2.12
N LEU A 370 -11.59 -4.32 -1.30
CA LEU A 370 -11.55 -4.36 0.16
C LEU A 370 -12.59 -5.35 0.72
N PHE A 371 -12.15 -6.21 1.62
CA PHE A 371 -12.98 -6.90 2.61
C PHE A 371 -12.77 -6.19 3.95
N TYR A 372 -13.79 -5.48 4.42
CA TYR A 372 -13.77 -4.73 5.66
C TYR A 372 -14.74 -5.32 6.69
N ALA A 373 -14.22 -5.77 7.83
CA ALA A 373 -14.97 -6.33 8.94
C ALA A 373 -14.26 -6.07 10.29
N PRO A 374 -14.24 -4.81 10.76
CA PRO A 374 -13.31 -4.32 11.79
C PRO A 374 -13.49 -4.96 13.17
N ASN A 375 -14.67 -5.48 13.48
CA ASN A 375 -14.99 -6.14 14.75
C ASN A 375 -15.13 -7.66 14.61
N ALA A 376 -14.92 -8.23 13.42
CA ALA A 376 -15.10 -9.65 13.17
C ALA A 376 -13.78 -10.43 13.32
N ASP A 377 -13.91 -11.65 13.82
CA ASP A 377 -12.89 -12.68 13.64
C ASP A 377 -13.07 -13.30 12.24
N VAL A 378 -12.14 -13.02 11.33
CA VAL A 378 -12.17 -13.52 9.96
C VAL A 378 -11.22 -14.70 9.82
N ALA A 379 -11.78 -15.89 9.61
CA ALA A 379 -11.03 -17.12 9.46
C ALA A 379 -11.13 -17.68 8.03
N PHE A 380 -10.00 -17.74 7.32
CA PHE A 380 -9.90 -18.29 5.97
C PHE A 380 -9.12 -19.61 5.98
N TRP A 381 -9.84 -20.73 5.88
CA TRP A 381 -9.23 -22.07 5.84
C TRP A 381 -9.23 -22.69 4.42
N GLY A 382 -9.73 -21.92 3.44
CA GLY A 382 -9.82 -22.29 2.03
C GLY A 382 -9.10 -21.31 1.11
N VAL A 383 -9.39 -21.40 -0.19
CA VAL A 383 -8.74 -20.57 -1.22
C VAL A 383 -9.45 -19.22 -1.36
N VAL A 384 -8.69 -18.13 -1.27
CA VAL A 384 -9.10 -16.79 -1.70
C VAL A 384 -8.46 -16.53 -3.07
N ASN A 385 -9.27 -16.55 -4.13
CA ASN A 385 -8.82 -16.20 -5.48
C ASN A 385 -9.18 -14.76 -5.81
N LYS A 386 -8.59 -14.26 -6.89
CA LYS A 386 -9.10 -13.08 -7.58
C LYS A 386 -10.49 -13.35 -8.16
N ALA A 387 -11.39 -12.38 -8.09
CA ALA A 387 -12.60 -12.37 -8.91
C ALA A 387 -12.27 -12.50 -10.41
N GLY A 388 -13.17 -13.13 -11.20
CA GLY A 388 -12.98 -13.31 -12.64
C GLY A 388 -12.99 -11.99 -13.41
N THR A 389 -13.55 -10.94 -12.80
CA THR A 389 -13.55 -9.55 -13.27
C THR A 389 -12.93 -8.64 -12.19
N GLY A 390 -12.54 -7.42 -12.57
CA GLY A 390 -11.91 -6.48 -11.64
C GLY A 390 -10.37 -6.51 -11.65
N TYR A 391 -9.80 -5.61 -10.85
CA TYR A 391 -8.37 -5.39 -10.73
C TYR A 391 -7.71 -6.39 -9.77
N ASN A 392 -6.38 -6.56 -9.85
CA ASN A 392 -5.61 -7.25 -8.82
C ASN A 392 -5.53 -6.33 -7.59
N CYS A 393 -6.62 -6.28 -6.85
CA CYS A 393 -6.73 -5.55 -5.60
C CYS A 393 -7.41 -6.45 -4.57
N PHE A 394 -6.77 -6.71 -3.45
CA PHE A 394 -7.33 -7.40 -2.31
C PHE A 394 -6.68 -6.82 -1.06
N VAL A 395 -7.52 -6.20 -0.24
CA VAL A 395 -7.15 -5.70 1.08
C VAL A 395 -8.14 -6.31 2.06
N LEU A 396 -7.65 -6.87 3.15
CA LEU A 396 -8.43 -7.40 4.24
C LEU A 396 -8.18 -6.55 5.48
N VAL A 397 -9.23 -5.91 6.00
CA VAL A 397 -9.20 -5.22 7.28
C VAL A 397 -10.22 -5.90 8.19
N ALA A 398 -9.76 -6.52 9.27
CA ALA A 398 -10.60 -7.28 10.17
C ALA A 398 -10.26 -7.00 11.64
N GLY A 399 -11.09 -7.47 12.57
CA GLY A 399 -10.76 -7.46 13.99
C GLY A 399 -9.57 -8.39 14.26
N THR A 400 -9.74 -9.67 13.94
CA THR A 400 -8.65 -10.66 13.90
C THR A 400 -8.67 -11.44 12.60
N VAL A 401 -7.52 -11.97 12.20
CA VAL A 401 -7.35 -12.78 10.98
C VAL A 401 -6.70 -14.11 11.33
N ASP A 402 -7.40 -15.21 11.05
CA ASP A 402 -6.88 -16.57 11.24
C ASP A 402 -6.80 -17.32 9.90
N ILE A 403 -5.58 -17.58 9.42
CA ILE A 403 -5.31 -18.30 8.18
C ILE A 403 -4.72 -19.66 8.52
N ARG A 404 -5.43 -20.75 8.19
CA ARG A 404 -4.98 -22.12 8.46
C ARG A 404 -5.08 -23.04 7.27
N GLY A 405 -4.28 -24.11 7.30
CA GLY A 405 -4.37 -25.20 6.33
C GLY A 405 -3.96 -24.76 4.94
N THR A 406 -4.68 -25.17 3.88
CA THR A 406 -4.33 -24.81 2.50
C THR A 406 -4.76 -23.40 2.10
N GLY A 407 -4.85 -22.47 3.06
CA GLY A 407 -5.16 -21.06 2.82
C GLY A 407 -4.24 -20.50 1.72
N GLN A 408 -4.86 -20.00 0.66
CA GLN A 408 -4.16 -19.34 -0.45
C GLN A 408 -4.72 -17.93 -0.57
N ILE A 409 -3.83 -16.95 -0.59
CA ILE A 409 -4.11 -15.57 -1.00
C ILE A 409 -3.24 -15.35 -2.24
N TYR A 410 -3.82 -14.76 -3.28
CA TYR A 410 -3.11 -14.56 -4.54
C TYR A 410 -2.01 -13.49 -4.40
N ALA A 411 -0.89 -13.70 -5.08
CA ALA A 411 0.25 -12.78 -5.07
C ALA A 411 -0.11 -11.42 -5.68
N ASN A 412 0.66 -10.38 -5.32
CA ASN A 412 0.50 -9.04 -5.87
C ASN A 412 -0.91 -8.48 -5.61
N ALA A 413 -1.38 -8.71 -4.38
CA ALA A 413 -2.73 -8.37 -3.96
C ALA A 413 -3.02 -6.87 -4.06
N THR A 414 -2.03 -5.99 -4.06
CA THR A 414 -2.21 -4.52 -4.05
C THR A 414 -1.81 -3.82 -5.35
N ASP A 415 -1.25 -4.52 -6.33
CA ASP A 415 -0.66 -3.95 -7.57
C ASP A 415 -1.61 -3.01 -8.34
N GLN A 416 -2.92 -3.20 -8.23
CA GLN A 416 -3.93 -2.45 -8.96
C GLN A 416 -5.02 -1.87 -8.05
N CYS A 417 -4.73 -1.65 -6.77
CA CYS A 417 -5.70 -1.06 -5.84
C CYS A 417 -6.03 0.40 -6.15
N ASP A 418 -5.05 1.20 -6.57
CA ASP A 418 -5.27 2.57 -7.04
C ASP A 418 -6.22 2.61 -8.24
N ASP A 419 -6.04 1.70 -9.21
CA ASP A 419 -6.92 1.56 -10.37
C ASP A 419 -8.33 1.07 -9.97
N ALA A 420 -8.43 0.29 -8.89
CA ALA A 420 -9.70 -0.10 -8.29
C ALA A 420 -10.37 1.05 -7.51
N GLY A 421 -9.66 2.17 -7.31
CA GLY A 421 -10.09 3.32 -6.52
C GLY A 421 -10.18 2.98 -5.02
N LEU A 422 -9.28 2.12 -4.55
CA LEU A 422 -9.08 1.81 -3.13
C LEU A 422 -7.73 2.40 -2.68
N ASP A 423 -7.77 3.36 -1.77
CA ASP A 423 -6.57 3.78 -1.05
C ASP A 423 -6.18 2.69 -0.06
N VAL A 424 -5.05 2.02 -0.30
CA VAL A 424 -4.55 0.94 0.57
C VAL A 424 -4.12 1.54 1.93
N PRO A 425 -4.35 0.85 3.07
CA PRO A 425 -3.89 1.33 4.36
C PRO A 425 -2.37 1.46 4.35
N THR A 426 -1.87 2.60 4.83
CA THR A 426 -0.43 2.85 4.97
C THR A 426 -0.09 3.37 6.35
N ASP A 427 1.16 3.18 6.77
CA ASP A 427 1.71 3.77 8.00
C ASP A 427 1.98 5.28 7.88
N GLY A 428 1.75 5.85 6.69
CA GLY A 428 1.72 7.27 6.42
C GLY A 428 3.07 7.84 6.00
N THR A 429 3.22 8.14 4.70
CA THR A 429 4.23 9.08 4.18
C THR A 429 3.63 10.42 3.72
N GLY A 430 2.36 10.67 4.02
CA GLY A 430 1.74 11.99 3.86
C GLY A 430 2.08 12.91 5.03
N ALA A 431 2.37 14.18 4.76
CA ALA A 431 2.66 15.21 5.76
C ALA A 431 1.58 15.25 6.86
N GLY A 432 1.81 14.55 7.97
CA GLY A 432 0.85 14.42 9.07
C GLY A 432 0.70 13.00 9.66
N GLY A 433 1.27 11.96 9.07
CA GLY A 433 1.24 10.60 9.65
C GLY A 433 1.93 10.50 11.02
N PRO A 434 1.49 9.61 11.93
CA PRO A 434 2.15 9.37 13.21
C PRO A 434 3.62 8.99 13.00
N LYS A 435 4.45 9.12 14.03
CA LYS A 435 5.88 8.79 13.98
C LYS A 435 6.06 7.42 14.63
N TRP A 436 6.49 6.43 13.86
CA TRP A 436 6.53 5.02 14.28
C TRP A 436 8.01 4.65 14.29
N LEU A 437 8.49 4.16 15.44
CA LEU A 437 9.89 3.90 15.81
C LEU A 437 10.59 5.07 16.52
N VAL A 438 10.21 5.29 17.79
CA VAL A 438 11.18 5.72 18.81
C VAL A 438 11.55 4.49 19.62
N LYS A 439 12.76 3.96 19.40
CA LYS A 439 13.51 3.27 20.43
C LYS A 439 14.89 3.87 20.54
#